data_AF-W7DM99-F1
#
_entry.id   AF-W7DM99-F1
#
_cell.length_a   1.000
_cell.length_b   1.000
_cell.length_c   1.000
_cell.angle_alpha   90.00
_cell.angle_beta   90.00
_cell.angle_gamma   90.00
#
_symmetry.space_group_name_H-M   'P 1'
#
loop_
_entity.id
_entity.type
_entity.pdbx_description
1 polymer ?
#
loop_
_entity_poly.entity_id
_entity_poly.type
_entity_poly.pdbx_seq_one_letter_code
_entity_poly.pdbx_strand_id
1 'polypeptide(L)'
;MRRPKKWVYFWSLCPGLGHLYLQYMNRGLQFMLLFYGSIFLMIQLDAGVFAIFLPVIYFYSFFDAIKQYHWILDSGFYEDKPLIEWRTLFLHKRILGFGLLIISGIVIFNTVIDQFLYLLPASISDFLYFNFTKGIAVVVMIIIGIVLIQKDKKTSNWE
;
A
#
# COMPACT_ATOMS: atom_id res chain seq x y z
N MET A 1 23.14 -26.74 5.59
CA MET A 1 22.48 -25.44 5.33
C MET A 1 23.30 -24.31 5.95
N ARG A 2 23.44 -23.15 5.28
CA ARG A 2 24.18 -22.00 5.82
C ARG A 2 23.36 -21.39 6.96
N ARG A 3 23.97 -21.21 8.14
CA ARG A 3 23.31 -20.56 9.28
C ARG A 3 22.85 -19.15 8.89
N PRO A 4 21.60 -18.75 9.21
CA PRO A 4 21.15 -17.39 8.94
C PRO A 4 21.99 -16.42 9.76
N LYS A 5 22.47 -15.35 9.12
CA LYS A 5 23.40 -14.41 9.73
C LYS A 5 22.63 -13.32 10.48
N LYS A 6 23.15 -12.89 11.63
CA LYS A 6 22.53 -11.85 12.49
C LYS A 6 22.34 -10.48 11.80
N TRP A 7 22.94 -10.28 10.62
CA TRP A 7 22.73 -9.06 9.82
C TRP A 7 21.28 -8.82 9.40
N VAL A 8 20.39 -9.82 9.56
CA VAL A 8 18.94 -9.64 9.35
C VAL A 8 18.38 -8.46 10.13
N TYR A 9 18.78 -8.23 11.38
CA TYR A 9 18.26 -7.09 12.16
C TYR A 9 18.54 -5.75 11.48
N PHE A 10 19.72 -5.61 10.90
CA PHE A 10 20.11 -4.41 10.16
C PHE A 10 19.35 -4.30 8.82
N TRP A 11 19.30 -5.39 8.04
CA TRP A 11 18.58 -5.40 6.76
C TRP A 11 17.07 -5.24 6.92
N SER A 12 16.50 -5.61 8.08
CA SER A 12 15.07 -5.46 8.36
C SER A 12 14.66 -4.00 8.61
N LEU A 13 15.62 -3.09 8.84
CA LEU A 13 15.34 -1.64 8.92
C LEU A 13 14.78 -1.08 7.62
N CYS A 14 14.98 -1.77 6.50
CA CYS A 14 14.27 -1.46 5.26
C CYS A 14 13.17 -2.51 5.05
N PRO A 15 11.89 -2.13 4.94
CA PRO A 15 10.80 -3.09 4.75
C PRO A 15 11.04 -4.06 3.59
N GLY A 16 10.91 -5.35 3.88
CA GLY A 16 11.15 -6.46 2.95
C GLY A 16 12.62 -6.85 2.71
N LEU A 17 13.62 -6.00 3.01
CA LEU A 17 15.04 -6.34 2.77
C LEU A 17 15.54 -7.46 3.70
N GLY A 18 15.07 -7.51 4.96
CA GLY A 18 15.39 -8.59 5.90
C GLY A 18 14.93 -9.96 5.40
N HIS A 19 13.75 -10.02 4.77
CA HIS A 19 13.21 -11.24 4.14
C HIS A 19 14.04 -11.67 2.94
N LEU A 20 14.40 -10.73 2.06
CA LEU A 20 15.26 -11.02 0.91
C LEU A 20 16.64 -11.53 1.33
N TYR A 21 17.20 -10.98 2.41
CA TYR A 21 18.46 -11.45 2.99
C TYR A 21 18.36 -12.90 3.48
N LEU A 22 17.20 -13.27 4.02
CA LEU A 22 16.86 -14.64 4.43
C LEU A 22 16.38 -15.54 3.28
N GLN A 23 16.46 -15.06 2.03
CA GLN A 23 16.01 -15.72 0.80
C GLN A 23 14.50 -15.80 0.59
N TYR A 24 13.66 -15.28 1.52
CA TYR A 24 12.20 -15.19 1.36
C TYR A 24 11.82 -14.16 0.29
N MET A 25 11.96 -14.55 -0.97
CA MET A 25 11.80 -13.69 -2.13
C MET A 25 10.37 -13.20 -2.27
N ASN A 26 9.40 -14.11 -2.15
CA ASN A 26 7.99 -13.78 -2.31
C ASN A 26 7.51 -12.83 -1.22
N ARG A 27 7.83 -13.14 0.03
CA ARG A 27 7.41 -12.35 1.19
C ARG A 27 8.11 -10.99 1.22
N GLY A 28 9.42 -10.95 0.97
CA GLY A 28 10.19 -9.71 0.92
C GLY A 28 9.71 -8.75 -0.16
N LEU A 29 9.46 -9.27 -1.38
CA LEU A 29 8.93 -8.47 -2.47
C LEU A 29 7.55 -7.89 -2.15
N GLN A 30 6.67 -8.67 -1.51
CA GLN A 30 5.34 -8.18 -1.12
C GLN A 30 5.43 -7.06 -0.08
N PHE A 31 6.30 -7.16 0.92
CA PHE A 31 6.51 -6.04 1.85
C PHE A 31 7.11 -4.81 1.20
N MET A 32 8.08 -4.98 0.29
CA MET A 32 8.64 -3.86 -0.47
C MET A 32 7.57 -3.16 -1.30
N LEU A 33 6.81 -3.91 -2.10
CA LEU A 33 5.74 -3.35 -2.92
C LEU A 33 4.67 -2.67 -2.07
N LEU A 34 4.31 -3.26 -0.93
CA LEU A 34 3.28 -2.71 -0.07
C LEU A 34 3.76 -1.44 0.64
N PHE A 35 5.00 -1.38 1.13
CA PHE A 35 5.54 -0.19 1.77
C PHE A 35 5.87 0.93 0.77
N TYR A 36 6.76 0.67 -0.18
CA TYR A 36 7.20 1.69 -1.15
C TYR A 36 6.11 2.03 -2.17
N GLY A 37 5.27 1.06 -2.53
CA GLY A 37 4.09 1.32 -3.36
C GLY A 37 3.08 2.21 -2.64
N SER A 38 2.89 2.05 -1.32
CA SER A 38 2.04 2.96 -0.55
C SER A 38 2.60 4.38 -0.52
N ILE A 39 3.92 4.55 -0.34
CA ILE A 39 4.56 5.88 -0.43
C ILE A 39 4.34 6.50 -1.81
N PHE A 40 4.59 5.73 -2.88
CA PHE A 40 4.39 6.18 -4.25
C PHE A 40 2.93 6.64 -4.48
N LEU A 41 1.95 5.82 -4.09
CA LEU A 41 0.54 6.17 -4.22
C LEU A 41 0.15 7.38 -3.37
N MET A 42 0.68 7.50 -2.15
CA MET A 42 0.44 8.64 -1.27
C MET A 42 0.89 9.94 -1.92
N ILE A 43 2.09 9.95 -2.50
CA ILE A 43 2.64 11.12 -3.20
C ILE A 43 1.79 11.47 -4.42
N GLN A 44 1.46 10.48 -5.26
CA GLN A 44 0.75 10.74 -6.51
C GLN A 44 -0.72 11.14 -6.31
N LEU A 45 -1.35 10.69 -5.22
CA LEU A 45 -2.74 10.99 -4.92
C LEU A 45 -2.91 12.18 -3.96
N ASP A 46 -1.81 12.83 -3.55
CA ASP A 46 -1.76 13.83 -2.46
C ASP A 46 -2.54 13.37 -1.20
N ALA A 47 -2.48 12.07 -0.93
CA ALA A 47 -3.36 11.41 0.03
C ALA A 47 -2.63 11.18 1.35
N GLY A 48 -2.25 12.28 2.01
CA GLY A 48 -1.45 12.26 3.25
C GLY A 48 -2.02 11.40 4.38
N VAL A 49 -3.32 11.11 4.38
CA VAL A 49 -3.95 10.21 5.36
C VAL A 49 -3.40 8.77 5.29
N PHE A 50 -2.90 8.32 4.14
CA PHE A 50 -2.31 6.98 4.01
C PHE A 50 -0.97 6.85 4.75
N ALA A 51 -0.36 7.95 5.17
CA ALA A 51 0.88 7.95 5.95
C ALA A 51 0.75 7.15 7.26
N ILE A 52 -0.46 7.02 7.83
CA ILE A 52 -0.70 6.22 9.04
C ILE A 52 -0.43 4.73 8.84
N PHE A 53 -0.56 4.22 7.60
CA PHE A 53 -0.30 2.81 7.31
C PHE A 53 1.19 2.50 7.21
N LEU A 54 2.03 3.48 6.83
CA LEU A 54 3.47 3.28 6.69
C LEU A 54 4.15 2.73 7.96
N PRO A 55 4.00 3.34 9.15
CA PRO A 55 4.61 2.79 10.37
C PRO A 55 4.06 1.40 10.69
N VAL A 56 2.77 1.13 10.45
CA VAL A 56 2.15 -0.19 10.68
C VAL A 56 2.81 -1.25 9.79
N ILE A 57 2.92 -0.97 8.50
CA ILE A 57 3.54 -1.86 7.51
C ILE A 57 5.03 -2.07 7.85
N TYR A 58 5.72 -1.00 8.21
CA TYR A 58 7.13 -1.02 8.60
C TYR A 58 7.37 -1.95 9.77
N PHE A 59 6.67 -1.72 10.89
CA PHE A 59 6.86 -2.51 12.11
C PHE A 59 6.48 -3.97 11.87
N TYR A 60 5.39 -4.22 11.15
CA TYR A 60 5.00 -5.58 10.81
C TYR A 60 6.07 -6.28 9.96
N SER A 61 6.58 -5.62 8.91
CA SER A 61 7.69 -6.17 8.11
C SER A 61 8.93 -6.44 8.96
N PHE A 62 9.28 -5.53 9.88
CA PHE A 62 10.46 -5.67 10.73
C PHE A 62 10.34 -6.88 11.67
N PHE A 63 9.24 -6.97 12.42
CA PHE A 63 9.01 -8.09 13.34
C PHE A 63 8.86 -9.41 12.59
N ASP A 64 8.24 -9.40 11.42
CA ASP A 64 8.07 -10.60 10.62
C ASP A 64 9.40 -11.15 10.11
N ALA A 65 10.34 -10.30 9.67
CA ALA A 65 11.68 -10.74 9.26
C ALA A 65 12.45 -11.39 10.42
N ILE A 66 12.35 -10.82 11.63
CA ILE A 66 12.97 -11.38 12.84
C ILE A 66 12.32 -12.71 13.23
N LYS A 67 11.00 -12.83 13.11
CA LYS A 67 10.29 -14.08 13.36
C LYS A 67 10.76 -15.19 12.42
N GLN A 68 10.92 -14.87 11.14
CA GLN A 68 11.43 -15.83 10.15
C GLN A 68 12.90 -16.21 10.42
N TYR A 69 13.72 -15.27 10.89
CA TYR A 69 15.08 -15.55 11.33
C TYR A 69 15.12 -16.61 12.45
N HIS A 70 14.34 -16.41 13.51
CA HIS A 70 14.27 -17.36 14.64
C HIS A 70 13.67 -18.70 14.21
N TRP A 71 12.64 -18.70 13.36
CA TRP A 71 12.06 -19.94 12.83
C TRP A 71 13.09 -20.82 12.10
N ILE A 72 13.93 -20.21 11.25
CA ILE A 72 15.01 -20.94 10.56
C ILE A 72 16.04 -21.47 11.56
N LEU A 73 16.38 -20.70 12.60
CA LEU A 73 17.33 -21.13 13.62
C LEU A 73 16.83 -22.34 14.42
N ASP A 74 15.55 -22.33 14.79
CA ASP A 74 14.95 -23.36 15.65
C ASP A 74 14.61 -24.63 14.87
N SER A 75 13.99 -24.47 13.68
CA SER A 75 13.50 -25.60 12.90
C SER A 75 14.54 -26.17 11.93
N GLY A 76 15.50 -25.36 11.47
CA GLY A 76 16.39 -25.70 10.37
C GLY A 76 15.69 -25.81 9.01
N PHE A 77 14.38 -25.56 8.93
CA PHE A 77 13.59 -25.62 7.71
C PHE A 77 13.32 -24.22 7.14
N TYR A 78 13.17 -24.18 5.81
CA TYR A 78 12.94 -22.97 5.04
C TYR A 78 11.81 -23.22 4.04
N GLU A 79 10.77 -22.39 4.07
CA GLU A 79 9.65 -22.45 3.12
C GLU A 79 9.19 -21.03 2.78
N ASP A 80 9.34 -20.62 1.52
CA ASP A 80 8.99 -19.26 1.07
C ASP A 80 7.50 -19.13 0.76
N LYS A 81 6.71 -18.84 1.80
CA LYS A 81 5.28 -18.54 1.65
C LYS A 81 5.06 -17.04 1.44
N PRO A 82 4.35 -16.64 0.36
CA PRO A 82 3.92 -15.27 0.21
C PRO A 82 2.97 -14.86 1.36
N LEU A 83 2.86 -13.56 1.66
CA LEU A 83 1.82 -13.06 2.57
C LEU A 83 0.44 -13.22 1.97
N ILE A 84 0.31 -12.88 0.68
CA ILE A 84 -0.90 -13.05 -0.10
C ILE A 84 -0.55 -13.95 -1.26
N GLU A 85 -1.25 -15.07 -1.40
CA GLU A 85 -1.04 -15.96 -2.54
C GLU A 85 -1.18 -15.19 -3.86
N TRP A 86 -0.15 -15.28 -4.70
CA TRP A 86 -0.15 -14.66 -6.02
C TRP A 86 -1.36 -15.11 -6.84
N ARG A 87 -1.78 -16.36 -6.69
CA ARG A 87 -2.98 -16.89 -7.33
C ARG A 87 -4.23 -16.08 -6.96
N THR A 88 -4.40 -15.71 -5.70
CA THR A 88 -5.55 -14.93 -5.22
C THR A 88 -5.54 -13.52 -5.80
N LEU A 89 -4.36 -12.89 -5.91
CA LEU A 89 -4.18 -11.61 -6.58
C LEU A 89 -4.50 -11.71 -8.08
N PHE A 90 -4.01 -12.75 -8.75
CA PHE A 90 -4.24 -12.98 -10.17
C PHE A 90 -5.64 -13.51 -10.50
N LEU A 91 -6.38 -14.04 -9.52
CA LEU A 91 -7.78 -14.43 -9.71
C LEU A 91 -8.67 -13.19 -9.84
N HIS A 92 -8.31 -12.10 -9.15
CA HIS A 92 -9.02 -10.83 -9.15
C HIS A 92 -8.37 -9.79 -10.09
N LYS A 93 -7.76 -10.23 -11.20
CA LYS A 93 -7.14 -9.35 -12.22
C LYS A 93 -8.03 -8.18 -12.65
N ARG A 94 -9.35 -8.42 -12.74
CA ARG A 94 -10.32 -7.37 -13.10
C ARG A 94 -10.38 -6.26 -12.05
N ILE A 95 -10.34 -6.61 -10.76
CA ILE A 95 -10.35 -5.65 -9.65
C ILE A 95 -9.02 -4.88 -9.63
N LEU A 96 -7.89 -5.57 -9.77
CA LEU A 96 -6.58 -4.93 -9.86
C LEU A 96 -6.51 -3.96 -11.06
N GLY A 97 -7.03 -4.38 -12.21
CA GLY A 97 -7.09 -3.55 -13.41
C GLY A 97 -7.96 -2.31 -13.23
N PHE A 98 -9.17 -2.45 -12.69
CA PHE A 98 -10.01 -1.28 -12.39
C PHE A 98 -9.39 -0.37 -11.33
N GLY A 99 -8.77 -0.93 -10.29
CA GLY A 99 -8.06 -0.15 -9.28
C GLY A 99 -6.97 0.71 -9.92
N LEU A 100 -6.17 0.12 -10.81
CA LEU A 100 -5.13 0.83 -11.54
C LEU A 100 -5.70 1.94 -12.44
N LEU A 101 -6.77 1.66 -13.19
CA LEU A 101 -7.43 2.65 -14.05
C LEU A 101 -7.99 3.83 -13.25
N ILE A 102 -8.60 3.56 -12.09
CA ILE A 102 -9.12 4.61 -11.21
C ILE A 102 -7.97 5.48 -10.68
N ILE A 103 -6.90 4.86 -10.19
CA ILE A 103 -5.71 5.57 -9.71
C ILE A 103 -5.14 6.46 -10.82
N SER A 104 -4.95 5.91 -12.03
CA SER A 104 -4.45 6.67 -13.18
C SER A 104 -5.39 7.80 -13.58
N GLY A 105 -6.71 7.58 -13.56
CA GLY A 105 -7.70 8.60 -13.86
C GLY A 105 -7.65 9.78 -12.88
N ILE A 106 -7.48 9.51 -11.58
CA ILE A 106 -7.33 10.55 -10.55
C ILE A 106 -6.05 11.35 -10.77
N VAL A 107 -4.92 10.69 -11.03
CA VAL A 107 -3.62 11.36 -11.28
C VAL A 107 -3.70 12.27 -12.51
N ILE A 108 -4.28 11.78 -13.61
CA ILE A 108 -4.46 12.58 -14.84
C ILE A 108 -5.39 13.76 -14.56
N PHE A 109 -6.51 13.53 -13.87
CA PHE A 109 -7.46 14.59 -13.54
C PHE A 109 -6.80 15.70 -12.72
N ASN A 110 -6.06 15.36 -11.66
CA ASN A 110 -5.32 16.33 -10.86
C ASN A 110 -4.33 17.12 -11.71
N THR A 111 -3.57 16.43 -12.58
CA THR A 111 -2.60 17.08 -13.47
C THR A 111 -3.26 18.08 -14.42
N VAL A 112 -4.42 17.72 -15.00
CA VAL A 112 -5.17 18.60 -15.91
C VAL A 112 -5.76 19.80 -15.17
N ILE A 113 -6.28 19.58 -13.95
CA ILE A 113 -6.81 20.66 -13.11
C ILE A 113 -5.69 21.63 -12.72
N ASP A 114 -4.50 21.14 -12.36
CA ASP A 114 -3.36 21.98 -11.99
C ASP A 114 -2.92 22.87 -13.16
N GLN A 115 -2.85 22.30 -14.37
CA GLN A 115 -2.56 23.07 -15.58
C GLN A 115 -3.62 24.15 -15.85
N PHE A 116 -4.90 23.84 -15.64
CA PHE A 116 -5.97 24.81 -15.81
C PHE A 116 -5.94 25.91 -14.73
N LEU A 117 -5.73 25.55 -13.46
CA LEU A 117 -5.64 26.49 -12.35
C LEU A 117 -4.44 27.42 -12.47
N TYR A 118 -3.34 26.97 -13.06
CA TYR A 118 -2.15 27.80 -13.30
C TYR A 118 -2.41 28.95 -14.29
N LEU A 119 -3.45 28.85 -15.13
CA LEU A 119 -3.85 29.95 -16.03
C LEU A 119 -4.63 31.06 -15.29
N LEU A 120 -5.07 30.82 -14.06
CA LEU A 120 -5.76 31.81 -13.23
C LEU A 120 -4.76 32.65 -12.44
N PRO A 121 -5.15 33.86 -11.97
CA PRO A 121 -4.36 34.63 -11.03
C PRO A 121 -4.04 33.83 -9.75
N ALA A 122 -2.82 33.96 -9.23
CA ALA A 122 -2.29 33.17 -8.11
C ALA A 122 -3.24 33.11 -6.88
N SER A 123 -3.86 34.23 -6.52
CA SER A 123 -4.78 34.28 -5.39
C SER A 123 -6.04 33.41 -5.56
N ILE A 124 -6.49 33.23 -6.81
CA ILE A 124 -7.66 32.41 -7.15
C ILE A 124 -7.25 30.94 -7.29
N SER A 125 -6.10 30.66 -7.92
CA SER A 125 -5.59 29.31 -8.09
C SER A 125 -5.29 28.64 -6.75
N ASP A 126 -4.64 29.34 -5.81
CA ASP A 126 -4.26 28.79 -4.51
C ASP A 126 -5.51 28.49 -3.65
N PHE A 127 -6.49 29.39 -3.69
CA PHE A 127 -7.77 29.19 -3.03
C PHE A 127 -8.52 27.99 -3.60
N LEU A 128 -8.57 27.86 -4.93
CA LEU A 128 -9.28 26.74 -5.57
C LEU A 128 -8.54 25.42 -5.35
N TYR A 129 -7.23 25.36 -5.55
CA TYR A 129 -6.43 24.14 -5.38
C TYR A 129 -6.55 23.58 -3.96
N PHE A 130 -6.39 24.42 -2.94
CA PHE A 130 -6.48 23.97 -1.54
C PHE A 130 -7.87 23.43 -1.17
N ASN A 131 -8.93 24.03 -1.70
CA ASN A 131 -10.30 23.67 -1.34
C ASN A 131 -10.89 22.54 -2.22
N PHE A 132 -10.57 22.50 -3.52
CA PHE A 132 -11.08 21.48 -4.44
C PHE A 132 -10.39 20.13 -4.26
N THR A 133 -9.05 20.10 -4.25
CA THR A 133 -8.29 18.85 -4.19
C THR A 133 -8.57 18.09 -2.89
N LYS A 134 -8.64 18.81 -1.76
CA LYS A 134 -9.02 18.23 -0.45
C LYS A 134 -10.51 17.88 -0.38
N GLY A 135 -11.38 18.70 -0.97
CA GLY A 135 -12.82 18.44 -1.00
C GLY A 135 -13.17 17.15 -1.74
N ILE A 136 -12.56 16.91 -2.90
CA ILE A 136 -12.79 15.70 -3.70
C ILE A 136 -12.32 14.45 -2.94
N ALA A 137 -11.12 14.49 -2.34
CA ALA A 137 -10.61 13.37 -1.55
C ALA A 137 -11.55 12.98 -0.40
N VAL A 138 -12.08 13.98 0.33
CA VAL A 138 -13.06 13.76 1.41
C VAL A 138 -14.36 13.17 0.89
N VAL A 139 -14.92 13.69 -0.20
CA VAL A 139 -16.16 13.16 -0.79
C VAL A 139 -15.97 11.71 -1.25
N VAL A 140 -14.84 11.39 -1.89
CA VAL A 140 -14.52 10.02 -2.32
C VAL A 140 -14.41 9.09 -1.11
N MET A 141 -13.73 9.50 -0.03
CA MET A 141 -13.63 8.69 1.18
C MET A 141 -14.99 8.46 1.84
N ILE A 142 -15.86 9.47 1.87
CA ILE A 142 -17.23 9.33 2.39
C ILE A 142 -18.02 8.33 1.55
N ILE A 143 -17.95 8.42 0.22
CA ILE A 143 -18.64 7.47 -0.68
C ILE A 143 -18.12 6.05 -0.47
N ILE A 144 -16.80 5.86 -0.41
CA ILE A 144 -16.19 4.54 -0.14
C ILE A 144 -16.67 4.00 1.22
N GLY A 145 -16.68 4.85 2.26
CA GLY A 145 -17.18 4.49 3.58
C GLY A 145 -18.65 4.03 3.55
N ILE A 146 -19.52 4.78 2.88
CA ILE A 146 -20.95 4.44 2.73
C ILE A 146 -21.12 3.11 2.00
N VAL A 147 -20.39 2.90 0.89
CA VAL A 147 -20.47 1.68 0.09
C VAL A 147 -20.02 0.45 0.89
N LEU A 148 -18.94 0.57 1.68
CA LEU A 148 -18.48 -0.51 2.55
C LEU A 148 -19.52 -0.89 3.61
N ILE A 149 -20.15 0.10 4.25
CA ILE A 149 -21.21 -0.13 5.25
C ILE A 149 -22.44 -0.81 4.63
N GLN A 150 -22.84 -0.41 3.43
CA GLN A 150 -24.01 -0.98 2.76
C GLN A 150 -23.78 -2.42 2.27
N LYS A 151 -22.55 -2.73 1.85
CA LYS A 151 -22.19 -4.07 1.38
C LYS A 151 -22.25 -5.10 2.51
N ASP A 152 -21.90 -4.69 3.73
CA ASP A 152 -21.96 -5.50 4.94
C ASP A 152 -23.41 -5.85 5.34
N LYS A 153 -24.33 -4.88 5.23
CA LYS A 153 -25.77 -5.11 5.47
C LYS A 153 -26.41 -6.09 4.47
N LYS A 154 -25.91 -6.14 3.24
CA LYS A 154 -26.47 -7.01 2.20
C LYS A 154 -26.03 -8.47 2.36
N THR A 155 -24.91 -8.73 3.04
CA THR A 155 -24.45 -10.07 3.41
C THR A 155 -25.09 -10.60 4.69
N SER A 156 -25.47 -9.73 5.63
CA SER A 156 -26.17 -10.13 6.87
C SER A 156 -27.63 -10.56 6.67
N ASN A 157 -28.29 -10.20 5.57
CA ASN A 157 -29.68 -10.61 5.28
C ASN A 157 -29.80 -12.03 4.69
N TRP A 158 -28.76 -12.86 4.81
CA TRP A 158 -28.73 -14.25 4.35
C TRP A 158 -28.32 -15.25 5.47
N GLU A 159 -28.28 -14.81 6.72
CA GLU A 159 -28.24 -15.67 7.92
C GLU A 159 -29.64 -15.71 8.56
#